data_AF-A0A353M2Z2-F1
#
_entry.id   AF-A0A353M2Z2-F1
#
_cell.length_a   1.000
_cell.length_b   1.000
_cell.length_c   1.000
_cell.angle_alpha   90.00
_cell.angle_beta   90.00
_cell.angle_gamma   90.00
#
_symmetry.space_group_name_H-M   'P 1'
#
loop_
_entity.id
_entity.type
_entity.pdbx_description
1 polymer ?
#
loop_
_entity_poly.entity_id
_entity_poly.type
_entity_poly.pdbx_seq_one_letter_code
_entity_poly.pdbx_strand_id
1 'polypeptide(L)'
;MEYFHNLVKAKSPKIKLSAAVFPNPRVAASQVYCDWVGFSQFLDFVCPMVYWYSPEYYRQTVERLQAITPAGTKLYPGISALGVPHPLAGENVNFLPKAPDMEYVAELIDIAREVGT
;
A
#
# COMPACT_ATOMS: atom_id res chain seq x y z
N MET A 1 -14.31 -5.23 10.82
CA MET A 1 -13.07 -6.02 10.68
C MET A 1 -12.81 -6.93 11.87
N GLU A 2 -13.09 -6.50 13.10
CA GLU A 2 -12.98 -7.32 14.32
C GLU A 2 -13.60 -8.73 14.19
N TYR A 3 -14.82 -8.83 13.65
CA TYR A 3 -15.46 -10.12 13.40
C TYR A 3 -14.58 -11.09 12.58
N PHE A 4 -14.02 -10.61 11.46
CA PHE A 4 -13.14 -11.43 10.60
C PHE A 4 -11.82 -11.77 11.30
N HIS A 5 -11.27 -10.83 12.05
CA HIS A 5 -10.10 -11.10 12.88
C HIS A 5 -10.36 -12.26 13.83
N ASN A 6 -11.42 -12.17 14.63
CA ASN A 6 -11.78 -13.20 15.61
C ASN A 6 -12.04 -14.55 14.93
N LEU A 7 -12.75 -14.55 13.80
CA LEU A 7 -13.02 -15.77 13.03
C LEU A 7 -11.74 -16.44 12.52
N VAL A 8 -10.80 -15.66 11.97
CA VAL A 8 -9.51 -16.17 11.48
C VAL A 8 -8.66 -16.69 12.63
N LYS A 9 -8.54 -15.92 13.72
CA LYS A 9 -7.70 -16.30 14.87
C LYS A 9 -8.26 -17.48 15.65
N ALA A 10 -9.59 -17.64 15.71
CA ALA A 10 -10.23 -18.83 16.27
C ALA A 10 -9.89 -20.10 15.47
N LYS A 11 -9.74 -20.00 14.14
CA LYS A 11 -9.32 -21.13 13.31
C LYS A 11 -7.84 -21.47 13.52
N SER A 12 -6.99 -20.45 13.57
CA SER A 12 -5.59 -20.60 13.95
C SER A 12 -4.95 -19.23 14.21
N PRO A 13 -4.24 -19.03 15.34
CA PRO A 13 -3.52 -17.79 15.60
C PRO A 13 -2.34 -17.56 14.63
N LYS A 14 -1.89 -18.59 13.92
CA LYS A 14 -0.79 -18.51 12.96
C LYS A 14 -1.19 -17.91 11.60
N ILE A 15 -2.49 -17.95 11.26
CA ILE A 15 -2.97 -17.40 9.98
C ILE A 15 -2.87 -15.87 10.03
N LYS A 16 -2.28 -15.29 9.00
CA LYS A 16 -2.15 -13.84 8.83
C LYS A 16 -3.36 -13.28 8.08
N LEU A 17 -3.91 -12.18 8.59
CA LEU A 17 -5.02 -11.45 7.97
C LEU A 17 -4.51 -10.08 7.50
N SER A 18 -4.81 -9.72 6.26
CA SER A 18 -4.41 -8.45 5.67
C SER A 18 -5.49 -7.89 4.75
N ALA A 19 -5.27 -6.66 4.26
CA ALA A 19 -6.12 -6.02 3.28
C ALA A 19 -5.31 -5.24 2.25
N ALA A 20 -5.69 -5.35 0.97
CA ALA A 20 -5.25 -4.44 -0.09
C ALA A 20 -6.15 -3.19 -0.09
N VAL A 21 -5.56 -2.00 0.00
CA VAL A 21 -6.30 -0.76 0.27
C VAL A 21 -5.83 0.39 -0.61
N PHE A 22 -6.67 1.41 -0.79
CA PHE A 22 -6.27 2.62 -1.48
C PHE A 22 -5.23 3.41 -0.67
N PRO A 23 -4.15 3.92 -1.29
CA PRO A 23 -3.04 4.57 -0.58
C PRO A 23 -3.37 5.95 -0.02
N ASN A 24 -4.51 6.53 -0.39
CA ASN A 24 -5.00 7.77 0.20
C ASN A 24 -6.12 7.46 1.21
N PRO A 25 -5.85 7.48 2.53
CA PRO A 25 -6.84 7.13 3.55
C PRO A 25 -8.04 8.08 3.58
N ARG A 26 -7.84 9.36 3.26
CA ARG A 26 -8.91 10.36 3.25
C ARG A 26 -9.90 10.06 2.14
N VAL A 27 -9.39 9.81 0.94
CA VAL A 27 -10.20 9.47 -0.23
C VAL A 27 -10.82 8.08 -0.07
N ALA A 28 -10.08 7.12 0.48
CA ALA A 28 -10.57 5.77 0.75
C ALA A 28 -11.80 5.81 1.68
N ALA A 29 -11.73 6.57 2.77
CA ALA A 29 -12.84 6.72 3.70
C ALA A 29 -14.03 7.48 3.08
N SER A 30 -13.79 8.58 2.36
CA SER A 30 -14.88 9.44 1.88
C SER A 30 -15.57 8.96 0.61
N GLN A 31 -14.87 8.24 -0.28
CA GLN A 31 -15.41 7.85 -1.59
C GLN A 31 -15.80 6.37 -1.69
N VAL A 32 -15.09 5.50 -0.97
CA VAL A 32 -15.32 4.04 -1.03
C VAL A 32 -15.56 3.42 0.34
N TYR A 33 -15.83 4.26 1.36
CA TYR A 33 -16.17 3.84 2.72
C TYR A 33 -15.15 2.87 3.34
N CYS A 34 -13.88 3.03 2.97
CA CYS A 34 -12.78 2.19 3.41
C CYS A 34 -11.86 2.94 4.39
N ASP A 35 -12.26 3.01 5.65
CA ASP A 35 -11.43 3.55 6.74
C ASP A 35 -10.39 2.54 7.23
N TRP A 36 -9.42 2.26 6.36
CA TRP A 36 -8.41 1.24 6.64
C TRP A 36 -7.44 1.61 7.75
N VAL A 37 -7.28 2.90 8.04
CA VAL A 37 -6.48 3.36 9.19
C VAL A 37 -7.19 2.94 10.48
N GLY A 38 -8.48 3.20 10.60
CA GLY A 38 -9.27 2.83 11.79
C GLY A 38 -9.33 1.33 12.04
N PHE A 39 -9.44 0.51 10.98
CA PHE A 39 -9.51 -0.94 11.13
C PHE A 39 -8.15 -1.68 11.09
N SER A 40 -7.04 -0.98 10.85
CA SER A 40 -5.70 -1.58 10.72
C SER A 40 -5.27 -2.40 11.94
N GLN A 41 -5.72 -2.02 13.14
CA GLN A 41 -5.48 -2.74 14.40
C GLN A 41 -5.97 -4.20 14.40
N PHE A 42 -6.91 -4.55 13.50
CA PHE A 42 -7.43 -5.91 13.36
C PHE A 42 -6.68 -6.74 12.31
N LEU A 43 -5.65 -6.18 11.67
CA LEU A 43 -4.87 -6.80 10.61
C LEU A 43 -3.45 -7.07 11.09
N ASP A 44 -2.85 -8.15 10.58
CA ASP A 44 -1.43 -8.42 10.80
C ASP A 44 -0.53 -7.50 9.97
N PHE A 45 -1.03 -7.04 8.81
CA PHE A 45 -0.39 -6.07 7.93
C PHE A 45 -1.40 -5.48 6.93
N VAL A 46 -1.04 -4.35 6.32
CA VAL A 46 -1.86 -3.65 5.32
C VAL A 46 -1.05 -3.49 4.03
N CYS A 47 -1.71 -3.58 2.88
CA CYS A 47 -1.09 -3.44 1.56
C CYS A 47 -1.67 -2.25 0.78
N PRO A 48 -1.17 -1.02 1.01
CA PRO A 48 -1.57 0.14 0.21
C PRO A 48 -1.17 -0.04 -1.26
N MET A 49 -2.11 0.13 -2.20
CA MET A 49 -1.88 -0.02 -3.63
C MET A 49 -1.19 1.21 -4.22
N VAL A 50 0.12 1.36 -4.00
CA VAL A 50 0.95 2.50 -4.46
C VAL A 50 1.42 2.27 -5.90
N TYR A 51 0.46 2.19 -6.81
CA TYR A 51 0.71 1.76 -8.18
C TYR A 51 1.02 2.90 -9.14
N TRP A 52 1.90 2.61 -10.12
CA TRP A 52 2.27 3.50 -11.23
C TRP A 52 2.91 4.84 -10.86
N TYR A 53 3.37 5.00 -9.62
CA TYR A 53 4.04 6.23 -9.19
C TYR A 53 5.49 6.28 -9.69
N SER A 54 6.02 7.48 -9.89
CA SER A 54 7.46 7.65 -10.04
C SER A 54 8.18 7.20 -8.76
N PRO A 55 9.45 6.75 -8.83
CA PRO A 55 10.19 6.31 -7.63
C PRO A 55 10.19 7.35 -6.50
N GLU A 56 10.37 8.62 -6.84
CA GLU A 56 10.34 9.72 -5.87
C GLU A 56 8.95 9.86 -5.20
N TYR A 57 7.88 9.85 -5.99
CA TYR A 57 6.53 9.99 -5.45
C TYR A 57 6.08 8.75 -4.68
N TYR A 58 6.58 7.56 -5.06
CA TYR A 58 6.42 6.33 -4.30
C TYR A 58 7.06 6.47 -2.91
N ARG A 59 8.33 6.90 -2.81
CA ARG A 59 9.01 7.11 -1.53
C ARG A 59 8.21 8.03 -0.62
N GLN A 60 7.87 9.22 -1.10
CA GLN A 60 7.10 10.21 -0.35
C GLN A 60 5.75 9.65 0.12
N THR A 61 5.09 8.86 -0.73
CA THR A 61 3.82 8.22 -0.39
C THR A 61 4.01 7.19 0.72
N VAL A 62 5.02 6.33 0.64
CA VAL A 62 5.28 5.29 1.64
C VAL A 62 5.65 5.91 2.99
N GLU A 63 6.52 6.91 3.00
CA GLU A 63 6.90 7.66 4.22
C GLU A 63 5.68 8.31 4.87
N ARG A 64 4.83 8.97 4.08
CA ARG A 64 3.58 9.56 4.57
C ARG A 64 2.66 8.50 5.15
N LEU A 65 2.52 7.36 4.48
CA LEU A 65 1.67 6.25 4.93
C LEU A 65 2.17 5.67 6.26
N GLN A 66 3.48 5.48 6.42
CA GLN A 66 4.04 5.08 7.71
C GLN A 66 3.73 6.09 8.81
N ALA A 67 3.92 7.39 8.55
CA ALA A 67 3.73 8.44 9.55
C ALA A 67 2.29 8.54 10.10
N ILE A 68 1.28 8.20 9.28
CA ILE A 68 -0.13 8.26 9.69
C ILE A 68 -0.66 6.94 10.27
N THR A 69 0.04 5.83 10.04
CA THR A 69 -0.47 4.52 10.42
C THR A 69 -0.16 4.27 11.90
N PRO A 70 -1.10 3.70 12.69
CA PRO A 70 -0.86 3.41 14.09
C PRO A 70 0.41 2.58 14.30
N ALA A 71 1.20 2.96 15.32
CA ALA A 71 2.42 2.27 15.69
C ALA A 71 2.18 0.76 15.86
N GLY A 72 3.06 -0.07 15.29
CA GLY A 72 2.95 -1.53 15.30
C GLY A 72 2.19 -2.13 14.11
N THR A 73 1.50 -1.32 13.30
CA THR A 73 0.92 -1.79 12.03
C THR A 73 2.01 -1.93 10.98
N LYS A 74 2.14 -3.12 10.38
CA LYS A 74 3.06 -3.34 9.27
C LYS A 74 2.41 -2.93 7.95
N LEU A 75 3.16 -2.21 7.13
CA LEU A 75 2.76 -1.85 5.77
C LEU A 75 3.59 -2.65 4.77
N TYR A 76 2.97 -3.17 3.72
CA TYR A 76 3.64 -3.72 2.56
C TYR A 76 3.09 -3.02 1.32
N PRO A 77 3.68 -1.89 0.90
CA PRO A 77 3.20 -1.14 -0.25
C PRO A 77 3.18 -2.01 -1.50
N GLY A 78 2.03 -2.06 -2.16
CA GLY A 78 1.86 -2.78 -3.41
C GLY A 78 2.51 -2.03 -4.55
N ILE A 79 3.27 -2.76 -5.37
CA ILE A 79 3.90 -2.28 -6.61
C ILE A 79 3.15 -2.88 -7.80
N SER A 80 2.83 -2.06 -8.80
CA SER A 80 2.26 -2.56 -10.05
C SER A 80 3.36 -3.14 -10.92
N ALA A 81 3.19 -4.38 -11.36
CA ALA A 81 4.00 -5.05 -12.37
C ALA A 81 3.22 -5.23 -13.68
N LEU A 82 2.17 -4.44 -13.89
CA LEU A 82 1.38 -4.50 -15.11
C LEU A 82 2.18 -3.88 -16.25
N GLY A 83 2.40 -4.63 -17.33
CA GLY A 83 3.17 -4.19 -18.51
C GLY A 83 2.47 -3.14 -19.38
N VAL A 84 1.63 -2.29 -18.77
CA VAL A 84 0.92 -1.19 -19.42
C VAL A 84 1.12 0.11 -18.63
N PRO A 85 1.32 1.25 -19.32
CA PRO A 85 1.44 2.54 -18.65
C PRO A 85 0.11 2.97 -18.02
N HIS A 86 0.18 3.79 -16.99
CA HIS A 86 -0.99 4.48 -16.44
C HIS A 86 -1.53 5.51 -17.44
N PRO A 87 -2.85 5.81 -17.46
CA PRO A 87 -3.39 6.85 -18.34
C PRO A 87 -2.72 8.22 -18.19
N LEU A 88 -2.25 8.55 -16.98
CA LEU A 88 -1.55 9.80 -16.67
C LEU A 88 -0.01 9.70 -16.82
N ALA A 89 0.51 8.62 -17.42
CA ALA A 89 1.94 8.44 -17.60
C ALA A 89 2.53 9.56 -18.46
N GLY A 90 3.55 10.25 -17.95
CA GLY A 90 4.17 11.38 -18.63
C GLY A 90 3.37 12.69 -18.59
N GLU A 91 2.16 12.69 -18.02
CA GLU A 91 1.38 13.92 -17.84
C GLU A 91 1.88 14.75 -16.64
N ASN A 92 2.48 14.12 -15.64
CA ASN A 92 3.15 14.79 -14.53
C ASN A 92 4.23 13.90 -13.89
N VAL A 93 5.02 14.50 -13.00
CA VAL A 93 6.18 13.86 -12.33
C VAL A 93 5.79 12.79 -11.31
N ASN A 94 4.52 12.68 -10.92
CA ASN A 94 4.08 11.72 -9.90
C ASN A 94 3.91 10.31 -10.48
N PHE A 95 3.75 10.17 -11.79
CA PHE A 95 3.53 8.87 -12.45
C PHE A 95 4.75 8.41 -13.24
N LEU A 96 4.97 7.10 -13.27
CA LEU A 96 5.98 6.49 -14.13
C LEU A 96 5.63 6.79 -15.60
N PRO A 97 6.57 7.31 -16.42
CA PRO A 97 6.27 7.71 -17.81
C PRO A 97 6.16 6.53 -18.78
N LYS A 98 6.50 5.31 -18.33
CA LYS A 98 6.48 4.08 -19.12
C LYS A 98 5.67 3.00 -18.41
N ALA A 99 5.45 1.88 -19.09
CA ALA A 99 4.96 0.67 -18.42
C ALA A 99 5.96 0.22 -17.34
N PRO A 100 5.48 -0.21 -16.16
CA PRO A 100 6.30 -0.90 -15.17
C PRO A 100 7.12 -2.04 -15.79
N ASP A 101 8.42 -2.03 -15.55
CA ASP A 101 9.36 -3.09 -15.91
C ASP A 101 10.08 -3.63 -14.66
N MET A 102 10.94 -4.62 -14.86
CA MET A 102 11.65 -5.28 -13.75
C MET A 102 12.63 -4.35 -13.03
N GLU A 103 13.25 -3.40 -13.75
CA GLU A 103 14.16 -2.41 -13.15
C GLU A 103 13.39 -1.48 -12.22
N TYR A 104 12.25 -0.96 -12.67
CA TYR A 104 11.35 -0.16 -11.85
C TYR A 104 10.86 -0.92 -10.62
N VAL A 105 10.43 -2.19 -10.78
CA VAL A 105 9.97 -3.00 -9.64
C VAL A 105 11.10 -3.21 -8.62
N ALA A 106 12.32 -3.49 -9.08
CA ALA A 106 13.48 -3.64 -8.20
C ALA A 106 13.80 -2.35 -7.44
N GLU A 107 13.79 -1.20 -8.12
CA GLU A 107 14.01 0.11 -7.51
C GLU A 107 12.98 0.39 -6.40
N LEU A 108 11.68 0.13 -6.65
CA LEU A 108 10.64 0.36 -5.65
C LEU A 108 10.73 -0.59 -4.44
N ILE A 109 11.23 -1.82 -4.65
CA ILE A 109 11.52 -2.75 -3.56
C ILE A 109 12.64 -2.21 -2.68
N ASP A 110 13.69 -1.66 -3.27
CA ASP A 110 14.82 -1.10 -2.50
C ASP A 110 14.39 0.16 -1.74
N ILE A 111 13.57 1.03 -2.34
CA ILE A 111 12.97 2.18 -1.64
C ILE A 111 12.12 1.72 -0.44
N ALA A 112 11.28 0.70 -0.62
CA ALA A 112 10.44 0.18 0.47
C ALA A 112 11.29 -0.35 1.65
N ARG A 113 12.41 -1.02 1.34
CA ARG A 113 13.36 -1.51 2.35
C ARG A 113 14.05 -0.35 3.09
N GLU A 114 14.47 0.68 2.38
CA GLU A 114 15.11 1.86 2.97
C GLU A 114 14.19 2.63 3.91
N VAL A 115 12.91 2.78 3.52
CA VAL A 115 11.88 3.44 4.35
C VAL A 115 11.48 2.55 5.54
N GLY A 116 11.77 1.25 5.50
CA GLY A 116 11.54 0.33 6.62
C GLY A 116 10.11 -0.24 6.66
N THR A 117 9.51 -0.47 5.50
CA THR A 117 8.25 -1.22 5.35
C THR A 117 8.50 -2.68 4.99
#